data_AF-A0A357QYW7-F1
#
_entry.id   AF-A0A357QYW7-F1
#
_cell.length_a   1.000
_cell.length_b   1.000
_cell.length_c   1.000
_cell.angle_alpha   90.00
_cell.angle_beta   90.00
_cell.angle_gamma   90.00
#
_symmetry.space_group_name_H-M   'P 1'
#
loop_
_entity.id
_entity.type
_entity.pdbx_description
1 polymer ?
#
loop_
_entity_poly.entity_id
_entity_poly.type
_entity_poly.pdbx_seq_one_letter_code
_entity_poly.pdbx_strand_id
1 'polypeptide(L)'
;MYLVELGFDSKEPILLNVSEEIFSRIQKDGRIRTSPIGTIYPCHTIIAINTLCWLGYEHDTGLTPVIDYLLQHRYQDGGGHVNQPNQFHLSFLEEISDHSGAIIYMPIYPKVPHFCALDAYEQLNVFYDHLLKEHPSCQMVWMGDSAGAGLALGLSMTLRDRSVPQPDTLILMSPWLEIRLSNPLSKQMERKDPMLGIYGLREVGHMWGRGLDARDSRISPFFDEGNLSQLVYIIMATNVLFLPDAREFKEKL
;
A
#
# COMPACT_ATOMS: atom_id res chain seq x y z
N MET A 1 -6.81 10.29 -13.22
CA MET A 1 -8.02 9.46 -13.07
C MET A 1 -9.03 10.30 -12.32
N TYR A 2 -9.86 11.08 -13.03
CA TYR A 2 -10.87 11.99 -12.44
C TYR A 2 -11.98 12.38 -13.44
N LEU A 3 -11.71 12.46 -14.74
CA LEU A 3 -12.64 13.11 -15.68
C LEU A 3 -13.93 12.30 -15.96
N VAL A 4 -13.87 10.99 -16.22
CA VAL A 4 -15.11 10.23 -16.53
C VAL A 4 -16.05 10.10 -15.34
N GLU A 5 -15.51 9.96 -14.12
CA GLU A 5 -16.30 9.99 -12.87
C GLU A 5 -16.94 11.37 -12.60
N LEU A 6 -16.38 12.43 -13.18
CA LEU A 6 -16.97 13.77 -13.21
C LEU A 6 -17.99 13.93 -14.36
N GLY A 7 -18.33 12.86 -15.08
CA GLY A 7 -19.36 12.83 -16.12
C GLY A 7 -18.85 13.06 -17.54
N PHE A 8 -17.53 13.02 -17.78
CA PHE A 8 -16.97 13.19 -19.12
C PHE A 8 -17.16 11.92 -19.96
N ASP A 9 -17.56 12.08 -21.23
CA ASP A 9 -17.70 10.95 -22.17
C ASP A 9 -16.32 10.44 -22.58
N SER A 10 -16.10 9.11 -22.60
CA SER A 10 -14.81 8.51 -22.96
C SER A 10 -14.32 8.87 -24.36
N LYS A 11 -15.21 9.36 -25.23
CA LYS A 11 -14.92 9.84 -26.58
C LYS A 11 -14.56 11.32 -26.65
N GLU A 12 -14.52 12.02 -25.52
CA GLU A 12 -14.12 13.41 -25.51
C GLU A 12 -12.68 13.57 -25.99
N PRO A 13 -12.37 14.62 -26.78
CA PRO A 13 -11.04 14.81 -27.37
C PRO A 13 -9.90 14.79 -26.35
N ILE A 14 -10.15 15.28 -25.13
CA ILE A 14 -9.14 15.27 -24.06
C ILE A 14 -8.78 13.85 -23.61
N LEU A 15 -9.74 12.93 -23.59
CA LEU A 15 -9.53 11.54 -23.20
C LEU A 15 -8.91 10.71 -24.35
N LEU A 16 -9.29 11.01 -25.58
CA LEU A 16 -8.64 10.45 -26.77
C LEU A 16 -7.16 10.84 -26.82
N ASN A 17 -6.83 12.12 -26.59
CA ASN A 17 -5.44 12.58 -26.52
C ASN A 17 -4.66 11.89 -25.39
N VAL A 18 -5.31 11.61 -24.26
CA VAL A 18 -4.69 10.84 -23.17
C VAL A 18 -4.39 9.42 -23.62
N SER A 19 -5.32 8.73 -24.30
CA SER A 19 -5.04 7.39 -24.82
C SER A 19 -3.91 7.39 -25.84
N GLU A 20 -3.89 8.35 -26.78
CA GLU A 20 -2.81 8.49 -27.76
C GLU A 20 -1.45 8.71 -27.10
N GLU A 21 -1.40 9.55 -26.06
CA GLU A 21 -0.18 9.80 -25.30
C GLU A 21 0.25 8.55 -24.52
N ILE A 22 -0.67 7.75 -24.00
CA ILE A 22 -0.31 6.49 -23.34
C ILE A 22 0.26 5.50 -24.37
N PHE A 23 -0.39 5.33 -25.52
CA PHE A 23 0.08 4.46 -26.60
C PHE A 23 1.46 4.89 -27.12
N SER A 24 1.72 6.20 -27.24
CA SER A 24 3.00 6.74 -27.71
C SER A 24 4.18 6.43 -26.77
N ARG A 25 3.89 6.06 -25.52
CA ARG A 25 4.87 5.78 -24.47
C ARG A 25 5.11 4.29 -24.23
N ILE A 26 4.43 3.40 -24.96
CA ILE A 26 4.70 1.97 -24.93
C ILE A 26 6.12 1.72 -25.43
N GLN A 27 6.92 1.06 -24.62
CA GLN A 27 8.27 0.64 -24.95
C GLN A 27 8.25 -0.69 -25.71
N LYS A 28 9.35 -0.97 -26.42
CA LYS A 28 9.51 -2.23 -27.17
C LYS A 28 9.40 -3.49 -26.31
N ASP A 29 9.70 -3.38 -25.02
CA ASP A 29 9.61 -4.47 -24.04
C ASP A 29 8.24 -4.56 -23.35
N GLY A 30 7.25 -3.78 -23.79
CA GLY A 30 5.89 -3.79 -23.24
C GLY A 30 5.68 -2.92 -22.01
N ARG A 31 6.68 -2.18 -21.52
CA ARG A 31 6.47 -1.22 -20.41
C ARG A 31 5.90 0.10 -20.88
N ILE A 32 5.16 0.83 -20.04
CA ILE A 32 4.64 2.17 -20.37
C ILE A 32 5.29 3.23 -19.49
N ARG A 33 5.93 4.23 -20.12
CA ARG A 33 6.60 5.33 -19.42
C ARG A 33 5.67 6.55 -19.33
N THR A 34 5.05 6.75 -18.17
CA THR A 34 4.13 7.87 -17.93
C THR A 34 4.82 9.19 -17.51
N SER A 35 6.14 9.19 -17.30
CA SER A 35 6.95 10.38 -16.97
C SER A 35 8.11 10.58 -17.96
N PRO A 36 8.41 11.81 -18.41
CA PRO A 36 9.54 12.07 -19.30
C PRO A 36 10.91 11.87 -18.64
N ILE A 37 10.98 11.92 -17.30
CA ILE A 37 12.21 11.79 -16.52
C ILE A 37 11.97 10.73 -15.43
N GLY A 38 12.78 9.67 -15.41
CA GLY A 38 12.70 8.59 -14.41
C GLY A 38 12.74 7.18 -14.98
N THR A 39 12.85 6.20 -14.09
CA THR A 39 12.81 4.75 -14.40
C THR A 39 11.38 4.30 -14.67
N ILE A 40 11.20 3.27 -15.51
CA ILE A 40 9.88 2.73 -15.86
C ILE A 40 9.57 1.53 -14.98
N TYR A 41 8.53 1.65 -14.15
CA TYR A 41 8.08 0.62 -13.22
C TYR A 41 6.84 -0.12 -13.72
N PRO A 42 6.62 -1.38 -13.30
CA PRO A 42 5.42 -2.13 -13.65
C PRO A 42 4.11 -1.42 -13.26
N CYS A 43 4.09 -0.67 -12.15
CA CYS A 43 2.90 0.09 -11.72
C CYS A 43 2.48 1.18 -12.72
N HIS A 44 3.42 1.82 -13.41
CA HIS A 44 3.11 2.77 -14.48
C HIS A 44 2.41 2.07 -15.65
N THR A 45 2.89 0.88 -16.01
CA THR A 45 2.29 0.02 -17.04
C THR A 45 0.87 -0.40 -16.66
N ILE A 46 0.64 -0.79 -15.41
CA ILE A 46 -0.68 -1.22 -14.91
C ILE A 46 -1.67 -0.05 -14.88
N ILE A 47 -1.26 1.12 -14.37
CA ILE A 47 -2.11 2.31 -14.35
C ILE A 47 -2.49 2.74 -15.78
N ALA A 48 -1.52 2.69 -16.69
CA ALA A 48 -1.73 3.02 -18.10
C ALA A 48 -2.67 2.03 -18.80
N ILE A 49 -2.48 0.71 -18.62
CA ILE A 49 -3.40 -0.30 -19.16
C ILE A 49 -4.78 -0.13 -18.58
N ASN A 50 -4.92 0.03 -17.26
CA ASN A 50 -6.23 0.23 -16.65
C ASN A 50 -6.91 1.43 -17.30
N THR A 51 -6.21 2.55 -17.45
CA THR A 51 -6.75 3.74 -18.13
C THR A 51 -7.21 3.43 -19.56
N LEU A 52 -6.43 2.68 -20.34
CA LEU A 52 -6.80 2.29 -21.70
C LEU A 52 -8.01 1.34 -21.76
N CYS A 53 -8.06 0.31 -20.90
CA CYS A 53 -9.22 -0.58 -20.79
C CYS A 53 -10.49 0.20 -20.41
N TRP A 54 -10.37 1.17 -19.49
CA TRP A 54 -11.49 2.04 -19.11
C TRP A 54 -11.96 2.95 -20.26
N LEU A 55 -11.08 3.30 -21.19
CA LEU A 55 -11.41 4.08 -22.39
C LEU A 55 -11.92 3.22 -23.55
N GLY A 56 -12.07 1.91 -23.39
CA GLY A 56 -12.60 1.01 -24.42
C GLY A 56 -11.55 0.35 -25.32
N TYR A 57 -10.27 0.36 -24.91
CA TYR A 57 -9.16 -0.25 -25.65
C TYR A 57 -8.79 -1.66 -25.17
N GLU A 58 -9.64 -2.34 -24.40
CA GLU A 58 -9.38 -3.67 -23.84
C GLU A 58 -9.12 -4.76 -24.90
N HIS A 59 -9.50 -4.51 -26.15
CA HIS A 59 -9.28 -5.39 -27.30
C HIS A 59 -8.27 -4.84 -28.32
N ASP A 60 -7.59 -3.73 -28.00
CA ASP A 60 -6.61 -3.12 -28.90
C ASP A 60 -5.34 -3.99 -28.99
N THR A 61 -4.95 -4.35 -30.21
CA THR A 61 -3.79 -5.23 -30.45
C THR A 61 -2.46 -4.57 -30.09
N GLY A 62 -2.41 -3.24 -30.02
CA GLY A 62 -1.28 -2.46 -29.53
C GLY A 62 -0.95 -2.75 -28.05
N LEU A 63 -1.89 -3.31 -27.28
CA LEU A 63 -1.65 -3.75 -25.91
C LEU A 63 -0.99 -5.12 -25.79
N THR A 64 -0.88 -5.90 -26.87
CA THR A 64 -0.35 -7.27 -26.82
C THR A 64 1.04 -7.35 -26.18
N PRO A 65 2.04 -6.53 -26.57
CA PRO A 65 3.36 -6.57 -25.94
C PRO A 65 3.33 -6.20 -24.45
N VAL A 66 2.37 -5.36 -24.07
CA VAL A 66 2.18 -4.87 -22.70
C VAL A 66 1.56 -5.96 -21.82
N ILE A 67 0.56 -6.66 -22.36
CA ILE A 67 -0.08 -7.83 -21.73
C ILE A 67 0.94 -8.96 -21.59
N ASP A 68 1.70 -9.27 -22.66
CA ASP A 68 2.76 -10.26 -22.63
C ASP A 68 3.83 -9.92 -21.60
N TYR A 69 4.25 -8.64 -21.52
CA TYR A 69 5.16 -8.17 -20.50
C TYR A 69 4.61 -8.43 -19.09
N LEU A 70 3.36 -8.04 -18.81
CA LEU A 70 2.72 -8.26 -17.50
C LEU A 70 2.55 -9.75 -17.16
N LEU A 71 2.25 -10.59 -18.15
CA LEU A 71 2.10 -12.04 -17.97
C LEU A 71 3.44 -12.74 -17.71
N GLN A 72 4.51 -12.31 -18.39
CA GLN A 72 5.86 -12.84 -18.23
C GLN A 72 6.55 -12.30 -16.98
N HIS A 73 6.22 -11.08 -16.57
CA HIS A 73 6.81 -10.38 -15.43
C HIS A 73 5.76 -10.15 -14.36
N ARG A 74 5.04 -11.21 -13.95
CA ARG A 74 4.16 -11.21 -12.77
C ARG A 74 4.97 -10.92 -11.49
N TYR A 75 5.36 -9.66 -11.33
CA TYR A 75 6.03 -9.08 -10.18
C TYR A 75 5.22 -7.85 -9.80
N GLN A 76 4.70 -7.85 -8.57
CA GLN A 76 4.13 -6.66 -7.97
C GLN A 76 4.64 -6.56 -6.54
N ASP A 77 5.37 -5.49 -6.31
CA ASP A 77 5.88 -5.09 -5.03
C ASP A 77 4.73 -4.49 -4.20
N GLY A 78 4.58 -4.92 -2.95
CA GLY A 78 3.79 -4.24 -1.91
C GLY A 78 2.27 -4.06 -2.12
N GLY A 79 1.54 -4.10 -1.01
CA GLY A 79 0.08 -3.97 -1.01
C GLY A 79 -0.44 -2.55 -1.27
N GLY A 80 0.22 -1.51 -0.76
CA GLY A 80 -0.21 -0.11 -0.92
C GLY A 80 -1.69 0.16 -0.61
N HIS A 81 -2.34 -0.65 0.24
CA HIS A 81 -3.81 -0.71 0.40
C HIS A 81 -4.64 -0.98 -0.87
N VAL A 82 -4.02 -1.35 -1.99
CA VAL A 82 -4.64 -1.60 -3.30
C VAL A 82 -4.53 -3.08 -3.70
N ASN A 83 -3.33 -3.66 -3.60
CA ASN A 83 -3.04 -5.01 -4.08
C ASN A 83 -3.34 -6.06 -3.01
N GLN A 84 -3.73 -7.25 -3.45
CA GLN A 84 -3.86 -8.42 -2.58
C GLN A 84 -2.48 -9.07 -2.32
N PRO A 85 -2.35 -9.88 -1.25
CA PRO A 85 -1.16 -10.68 -1.04
C PRO A 85 -0.82 -11.54 -2.27
N ASN A 86 0.46 -11.75 -2.50
CA ASN A 86 0.98 -12.48 -3.65
C ASN A 86 1.86 -13.67 -3.21
N GLN A 87 2.40 -14.42 -4.16
CA GLN A 87 3.22 -15.60 -3.89
C GLN A 87 4.46 -15.30 -3.03
N PHE A 88 5.06 -14.11 -3.12
CA PHE A 88 6.20 -13.76 -2.27
C PHE A 88 5.81 -13.60 -0.81
N HIS A 89 4.64 -13.02 -0.54
CA HIS A 89 4.10 -12.98 0.82
C HIS A 89 3.86 -14.40 1.34
N LEU A 90 3.28 -15.27 0.52
CA LEU A 90 3.04 -16.66 0.91
C LEU A 90 4.33 -17.41 1.20
N SER A 91 5.32 -17.36 0.32
CA SER A 91 6.60 -18.04 0.53
C SER A 91 7.39 -17.47 1.70
N PHE A 92 7.35 -16.16 1.92
CA PHE A 92 7.97 -15.53 3.09
C PHE A 92 7.30 -15.98 4.40
N LEU A 93 5.95 -16.03 4.42
CA LEU A 93 5.21 -16.51 5.57
C LEU A 93 5.43 -18.01 5.81
N GLU A 94 5.47 -18.84 4.76
CA GLU A 94 5.84 -20.26 4.87
C GLU A 94 7.20 -20.42 5.54
N GLU A 95 8.21 -19.65 5.12
CA GLU A 95 9.54 -19.67 5.74
C GLU A 95 9.50 -19.28 7.22
N ILE A 96 8.75 -18.24 7.58
CA ILE A 96 8.57 -17.84 8.99
C ILE A 96 7.89 -18.96 9.78
N SER A 97 6.83 -19.55 9.23
CA SER A 97 6.07 -20.63 9.86
C SER A 97 6.99 -21.83 10.14
N ASP A 98 7.76 -22.25 9.15
CA ASP A 98 8.67 -23.39 9.24
C ASP A 98 9.78 -23.18 10.27
N HIS A 99 10.33 -21.96 10.36
CA HIS A 99 11.44 -21.66 11.29
C HIS A 99 10.99 -21.33 12.71
N SER A 100 9.79 -20.77 12.89
CA SER A 100 9.28 -20.36 14.20
C SER A 100 8.32 -21.37 14.85
N GLY A 101 7.71 -22.24 14.04
CA GLY A 101 6.60 -23.09 14.48
C GLY A 101 5.32 -22.31 14.78
N ALA A 102 5.24 -21.02 14.43
CA ALA A 102 4.08 -20.18 14.67
C ALA A 102 2.94 -20.50 13.69
N ILE A 103 1.70 -20.41 14.18
CA ILE A 103 0.52 -20.41 13.32
C ILE A 103 0.40 -19.02 12.69
N ILE A 104 0.41 -18.97 11.35
CA ILE A 104 0.31 -17.70 10.63
C ILE A 104 -1.12 -17.47 10.15
N TYR A 105 -1.63 -16.29 10.47
CA TYR A 105 -2.85 -15.76 9.91
C TYR A 105 -2.54 -14.59 8.97
N MET A 106 -3.01 -14.68 7.73
CA MET A 106 -2.91 -13.60 6.75
C MET A 106 -4.32 -13.12 6.35
N PRO A 107 -4.93 -12.19 7.10
CA PRO A 107 -6.29 -11.74 6.82
C PRO A 107 -6.35 -10.96 5.50
N ILE A 108 -7.30 -11.33 4.64
CA ILE A 108 -7.62 -10.58 3.42
C ILE A 108 -8.60 -9.46 3.79
N TYR A 109 -8.07 -8.25 3.97
CA TYR A 109 -8.86 -7.08 4.39
C TYR A 109 -9.34 -6.20 3.21
N PRO A 110 -10.41 -5.40 3.41
CA PRO A 110 -10.92 -4.42 2.45
C PRO A 110 -9.89 -3.39 1.97
N LYS A 111 -9.93 -3.02 0.69
CA LYS A 111 -8.91 -2.19 0.04
C LYS A 111 -9.51 -1.10 -0.83
N VAL A 112 -8.74 -0.03 -1.08
CA VAL A 112 -9.11 1.02 -2.04
C VAL A 112 -9.15 0.46 -3.47
N PRO A 113 -9.94 1.05 -4.39
CA PRO A 113 -10.78 2.25 -4.23
C PRO A 113 -12.17 1.99 -3.62
N HIS A 114 -12.61 0.73 -3.54
CA HIS A 114 -13.95 0.39 -3.12
C HIS A 114 -14.16 0.64 -1.61
N PHE A 115 -13.14 0.35 -0.81
CA PHE A 115 -13.17 0.46 0.65
C PHE A 115 -12.09 1.43 1.15
N CYS A 116 -12.17 1.79 2.43
CA CYS A 116 -11.25 2.68 3.11
C CYS A 116 -10.78 2.08 4.45
N ALA A 117 -10.00 2.86 5.20
CA ALA A 117 -9.41 2.42 6.46
C ALA A 117 -10.45 1.98 7.49
N LEU A 118 -11.56 2.69 7.60
CA LEU A 118 -12.63 2.35 8.55
C LEU A 118 -13.25 0.98 8.27
N ASP A 119 -13.51 0.66 7.01
CA ASP A 119 -14.03 -0.66 6.59
C ASP A 119 -13.03 -1.77 6.94
N ALA A 120 -11.74 -1.53 6.74
CA ALA A 120 -10.70 -2.49 7.07
C ALA A 120 -10.55 -2.70 8.58
N TYR A 121 -10.57 -1.63 9.38
CA TYR A 121 -10.48 -1.74 10.84
C TYR A 121 -11.71 -2.44 11.43
N GLU A 122 -12.90 -2.24 10.88
CA GLU A 122 -14.09 -2.97 11.33
C GLU A 122 -13.88 -4.49 11.22
N GLN A 123 -13.46 -4.97 10.03
CA GLN A 123 -13.25 -6.40 9.81
C GLN A 123 -12.08 -6.97 10.60
N LEU A 124 -10.96 -6.24 10.67
CA LEU A 124 -9.77 -6.69 11.37
C LEU A 124 -9.97 -6.71 12.89
N ASN A 125 -10.76 -5.80 13.45
CA ASN A 125 -11.13 -5.83 14.85
C ASN A 125 -11.98 -7.06 15.19
N VAL A 126 -12.97 -7.39 14.36
CA VAL A 126 -13.76 -8.62 14.52
C VAL A 126 -12.88 -9.87 14.45
N PHE A 127 -11.95 -9.90 13.50
CA PHE A 127 -10.99 -10.99 13.34
C PHE A 127 -10.10 -11.15 14.57
N TYR A 128 -9.54 -10.05 15.09
CA TYR A 128 -8.67 -10.10 16.25
C TYR A 128 -9.41 -10.48 17.55
N ASP A 129 -10.63 -9.96 17.75
CA ASP A 129 -11.48 -10.36 18.87
C ASP A 129 -11.77 -11.88 18.84
N HIS A 130 -11.87 -12.47 17.66
CA HIS A 130 -12.03 -13.91 17.50
C HIS A 130 -10.73 -14.67 17.86
N LEU A 131 -9.56 -14.19 17.39
CA LEU A 131 -8.27 -14.80 17.73
C LEU A 131 -8.00 -14.77 19.24
N LEU A 132 -8.31 -13.68 19.94
CA LEU A 132 -8.16 -13.60 21.39
C LEU A 132 -9.04 -14.62 22.14
N LYS A 133 -10.21 -14.96 21.60
CA LYS A 133 -11.11 -15.97 22.18
C LYS A 133 -10.64 -17.39 21.89
N GLU A 134 -10.17 -17.65 20.67
CA GLU A 134 -9.66 -18.96 20.25
C GLU A 134 -8.34 -19.30 20.94
N HIS A 135 -7.48 -18.30 21.16
CA HIS A 135 -6.10 -18.47 21.62
C HIS A 135 -5.75 -17.57 22.82
N PRO A 136 -6.46 -17.68 23.96
CA PRO A 136 -6.38 -16.71 25.07
C PRO A 136 -5.02 -16.65 25.79
N SER A 137 -4.17 -17.66 25.60
CA SER A 137 -2.84 -17.75 26.24
C SER A 137 -1.69 -17.69 25.23
N CYS A 138 -1.98 -17.50 23.95
CA CYS A 138 -0.95 -17.44 22.92
C CYS A 138 -0.38 -16.03 22.81
N GLN A 139 0.92 -15.96 22.57
CA GLN A 139 1.56 -14.71 22.19
C GLN A 139 1.09 -14.30 20.80
N MET A 140 0.67 -13.05 20.67
CA MET A 140 0.18 -12.44 19.45
C MET A 140 1.27 -11.53 18.88
N VAL A 141 1.86 -11.94 17.76
CA VAL A 141 2.79 -11.11 17.00
C VAL A 141 2.09 -10.62 15.75
N TRP A 142 2.06 -9.32 15.56
CA TRP A 142 1.61 -8.69 14.34
C TRP A 142 2.81 -8.25 13.51
N MET A 143 2.74 -8.50 12.21
CA MET A 143 3.78 -8.13 11.28
C MET A 143 3.17 -7.55 10.02
N GLY A 144 3.81 -6.53 9.48
CA GLY A 144 3.40 -5.95 8.21
C GLY A 144 4.54 -5.19 7.55
N ASP A 145 4.42 -5.02 6.23
CA ASP A 145 5.32 -4.23 5.40
C ASP A 145 4.62 -3.01 4.81
N SER A 146 5.33 -1.89 4.65
CA SER A 146 4.83 -0.71 3.95
C SER A 146 3.47 -0.24 4.51
N ALA A 147 2.43 -0.26 3.68
CA ALA A 147 1.03 -0.02 4.03
C ALA A 147 0.48 -0.99 5.09
N GLY A 148 0.86 -2.27 5.06
CA GLY A 148 0.48 -3.26 6.06
C GLY A 148 1.08 -2.99 7.44
N ALA A 149 2.29 -2.44 7.50
CA ALA A 149 2.89 -2.01 8.76
C ALA A 149 2.16 -0.79 9.34
N GLY A 150 1.82 0.20 8.49
CA GLY A 150 1.00 1.34 8.88
C GLY A 150 -0.40 0.92 9.34
N LEU A 151 -1.00 -0.06 8.65
CA LEU A 151 -2.28 -0.67 9.04
C LEU A 151 -2.21 -1.34 10.41
N ALA A 152 -1.15 -2.11 10.70
CA ALA A 152 -0.98 -2.78 11.99
C ALA A 152 -0.88 -1.76 13.14
N LEU A 153 -0.11 -0.69 12.94
CA LEU A 153 -0.07 0.44 13.88
C LEU A 153 -1.44 1.10 14.02
N GLY A 154 -2.12 1.40 12.91
CA GLY A 154 -3.45 1.99 12.95
C GLY A 154 -4.48 1.13 13.68
N LEU A 155 -4.44 -0.18 13.48
CA LEU A 155 -5.30 -1.14 14.17
C LEU A 155 -5.01 -1.15 15.68
N SER A 156 -3.75 -1.04 16.10
CA SER A 156 -3.38 -0.94 17.52
C SER A 156 -4.01 0.29 18.20
N MET A 157 -4.19 1.40 17.46
CA MET A 157 -4.92 2.58 17.96
C MET A 157 -6.39 2.25 18.22
N THR A 158 -7.02 1.50 17.30
CA THR A 158 -8.41 1.07 17.49
C THR A 158 -8.56 0.13 18.68
N LEU A 159 -7.56 -0.74 18.96
CA LEU A 159 -7.57 -1.59 20.15
C LEU A 159 -7.47 -0.78 21.44
N ARG A 160 -6.57 0.22 21.47
CA ARG A 160 -6.43 1.14 22.60
C ARG A 160 -7.74 1.85 22.89
N ASP A 161 -8.37 2.42 21.87
CA ASP A 161 -9.62 3.18 22.01
C ASP A 161 -10.79 2.29 22.45
N ARG A 162 -10.75 1.00 22.10
CA ARG A 162 -11.73 -0.03 22.50
C ARG A 162 -11.39 -0.72 23.83
N SER A 163 -10.25 -0.40 24.46
CA SER A 163 -9.73 -1.11 25.64
C SER A 163 -9.57 -2.63 25.45
N VAL A 164 -9.19 -3.05 24.24
CA VAL A 164 -8.87 -4.44 23.90
C VAL A 164 -7.37 -4.67 24.10
N PRO A 165 -6.93 -5.85 24.61
CA PRO A 165 -5.49 -6.15 24.75
C PRO A 165 -4.72 -5.92 23.45
N GLN A 166 -3.53 -5.34 23.55
CA GLN A 166 -2.62 -5.17 22.40
C GLN A 166 -1.97 -6.50 22.02
N PRO A 167 -1.46 -6.66 20.78
CA PRO A 167 -0.52 -7.74 20.49
C PRO A 167 0.74 -7.59 21.35
N ASP A 168 1.40 -8.71 21.66
CA ASP A 168 2.66 -8.73 22.40
C ASP A 168 3.80 -8.08 21.62
N THR A 169 3.72 -8.07 20.28
CA THR A 169 4.79 -7.54 19.43
C THR A 169 4.25 -7.05 18.08
N LEU A 170 4.81 -5.93 17.60
CA LEU A 170 4.61 -5.32 16.29
C LEU A 170 5.93 -5.30 15.52
N ILE A 171 6.04 -6.09 14.45
CA ILE A 171 7.18 -6.10 13.53
C ILE A 171 6.81 -5.29 12.29
N LEU A 172 7.46 -4.14 12.12
CA LEU A 172 7.11 -3.15 11.11
C LEU A 172 8.23 -3.03 10.07
N MET A 173 7.95 -3.47 8.83
CA MET A 173 8.92 -3.45 7.75
C MET A 173 8.70 -2.23 6.85
N SER A 174 9.62 -1.26 6.90
CA SER A 174 9.56 0.00 6.14
C SER A 174 8.17 0.67 6.20
N PRO A 175 7.67 1.03 7.40
CA PRO A 175 6.29 1.40 7.58
C PRO A 175 5.91 2.71 6.88
N TRP A 176 4.72 2.74 6.29
CA TRP A 176 4.09 3.97 5.83
C TRP A 176 3.36 4.64 7.01
N LEU A 177 3.99 5.66 7.60
CA LEU A 177 3.58 6.24 8.88
C LEU A 177 2.70 7.51 8.77
N GLU A 178 2.73 8.19 7.63
CA GLU A 178 1.90 9.37 7.37
C GLU A 178 1.33 9.32 5.94
N ILE A 179 0.01 9.28 5.81
CA ILE A 179 -0.65 9.11 4.49
C ILE A 179 -0.34 10.26 3.51
N ARG A 180 0.00 11.45 4.01
CA ARG A 180 0.29 12.62 3.17
C ARG A 180 1.75 12.72 2.77
N LEU A 181 2.66 11.95 3.38
CA LEU A 181 4.09 12.01 3.09
C LEU A 181 4.58 13.46 3.08
N SER A 182 4.31 14.18 4.17
CA SER A 182 4.52 15.63 4.26
C SER A 182 6.00 15.97 4.53
N ASN A 183 6.79 15.00 4.99
CA ASN A 183 8.19 15.18 5.32
C ASN A 183 9.01 15.63 4.08
N PRO A 184 9.71 16.78 4.16
CA PRO A 184 10.47 17.30 3.03
C PRO A 184 11.65 16.39 2.63
N LEU A 185 12.17 15.58 3.57
CA LEU A 185 13.25 14.63 3.28
C LEU A 185 12.73 13.43 2.48
N SER A 186 11.46 13.06 2.61
CA SER A 186 10.86 11.99 1.79
C SER A 186 10.90 12.35 0.30
N LYS A 187 10.69 13.63 -0.07
CA LYS A 187 10.85 14.11 -1.45
C LYS A 187 12.28 13.99 -1.97
N GLN A 188 13.28 14.10 -1.10
CA GLN A 188 14.67 13.90 -1.50
C GLN A 188 14.98 12.42 -1.67
N MET A 189 14.39 11.57 -0.83
CA MET A 189 14.52 10.12 -0.85
C MET A 189 13.79 9.47 -2.03
N GLU A 190 12.68 10.04 -2.51
CA GLU A 190 11.94 9.57 -3.69
C GLU A 190 12.86 9.35 -4.91
N ARG A 191 13.89 10.19 -5.10
CA ARG A 191 14.86 10.02 -6.20
C ARG A 191 15.75 8.78 -6.07
N LYS A 192 15.90 8.24 -4.86
CA LYS A 192 16.68 7.05 -4.55
C LYS A 192 15.80 5.82 -4.36
N ASP A 193 14.50 6.02 -4.15
CA ASP A 193 13.54 4.96 -3.96
C ASP A 193 13.32 4.24 -5.30
N PRO A 194 13.68 2.95 -5.39
CA PRO A 194 13.56 2.21 -6.64
C PRO A 194 12.13 1.78 -6.92
N MET A 195 11.14 2.10 -6.08
CA MET A 195 9.81 1.48 -6.14
C MET A 195 8.67 2.48 -5.96
N LEU A 196 8.80 3.44 -5.05
CA LEU A 196 7.70 4.25 -4.58
C LEU A 196 7.76 5.69 -5.11
N GLY A 197 6.58 6.24 -5.39
CA GLY A 197 6.40 7.65 -5.77
C GLY A 197 5.39 8.34 -4.86
N ILE A 198 5.73 9.54 -4.40
CA ILE A 198 4.95 10.35 -3.46
C ILE A 198 3.58 10.70 -4.05
N TYR A 199 3.53 11.06 -5.34
CA TYR A 199 2.27 11.42 -5.98
C TYR A 199 1.26 10.27 -5.88
N GLY A 200 1.62 9.07 -6.36
CA GLY A 200 0.74 7.91 -6.34
C GLY A 200 0.34 7.50 -4.93
N LEU A 201 1.29 7.51 -3.99
CA LEU A 201 1.01 7.20 -2.60
C LEU A 201 0.05 8.20 -1.94
N ARG A 202 0.10 9.48 -2.30
CA ARG A 202 -0.85 10.48 -1.77
C ARG A 202 -2.27 10.26 -2.29
N GLU A 203 -2.43 9.88 -3.54
CA GLU A 203 -3.75 9.54 -4.09
C GLU A 203 -4.33 8.30 -3.39
N VAL A 204 -3.49 7.28 -3.19
CA VAL A 204 -3.85 6.10 -2.38
C VAL A 204 -4.21 6.49 -0.95
N GLY A 205 -3.39 7.33 -0.32
CA GLY A 205 -3.61 7.81 1.05
C GLY A 205 -4.90 8.61 1.19
N HIS A 206 -5.26 9.40 0.18
CA HIS A 206 -6.53 10.13 0.12
C HIS A 206 -7.73 9.17 0.07
N MET A 207 -7.70 8.16 -0.80
CA MET A 207 -8.76 7.16 -0.87
C MET A 207 -8.84 6.32 0.41
N TRP A 208 -7.68 5.94 0.97
CA TRP A 208 -7.59 5.12 2.17
C TRP A 208 -8.12 5.86 3.40
N GLY A 209 -7.79 7.14 3.55
CA GLY A 209 -8.23 8.00 4.63
C GLY A 209 -9.65 8.56 4.50
N ARG A 210 -10.46 8.08 3.54
CA ARG A 210 -11.81 8.59 3.29
C ARG A 210 -12.65 8.55 4.58
N GLY A 211 -13.16 9.72 4.99
CA GLY A 211 -13.97 9.87 6.20
C GLY A 211 -13.18 10.17 7.48
N LEU A 212 -11.85 10.36 7.38
CA LEU A 212 -10.97 10.69 8.50
C LEU A 212 -10.15 11.95 8.22
N ASP A 213 -9.75 12.65 9.30
CA ASP A 213 -8.72 13.69 9.19
C ASP A 213 -7.39 13.05 8.79
N ALA A 214 -6.62 13.70 7.93
CA ALA A 214 -5.35 13.14 7.46
C ALA A 214 -4.30 12.94 8.57
N ARG A 215 -4.48 13.59 9.72
CA ARG A 215 -3.67 13.43 10.93
C ARG A 215 -4.25 12.42 11.93
N ASP A 216 -5.39 11.81 11.63
CA ASP A 216 -5.94 10.75 12.48
C ASP A 216 -4.91 9.62 12.63
N SER A 217 -4.59 9.26 13.88
CA SER A 217 -3.49 8.34 14.18
C SER A 217 -3.72 6.92 13.66
N ARG A 218 -4.98 6.57 13.32
CA ARG A 218 -5.27 5.28 12.70
C ARG A 218 -4.66 5.19 11.30
N ILE A 219 -4.73 6.25 10.51
CA ILE A 219 -4.21 6.26 9.14
C ILE A 219 -2.83 6.90 9.04
N SER A 220 -2.49 7.82 9.94
CA SER A 220 -1.17 8.42 10.06
C SER A 220 -0.61 8.21 11.46
N PRO A 221 -0.15 6.98 11.81
CA PRO A 221 0.39 6.64 13.13
C PRO A 221 1.54 7.54 13.60
N PHE A 222 2.22 8.22 12.67
CA PHE A 222 3.20 9.25 12.98
C PHE A 222 2.70 10.30 13.99
N PHE A 223 1.41 10.65 13.94
CA PHE A 223 0.80 11.65 14.82
C PHE A 223 0.29 11.10 16.14
N ASP A 224 0.43 9.80 16.41
CA ASP A 224 0.07 9.26 17.71
C ASP A 224 0.98 9.84 18.82
N GLU A 225 0.35 10.11 19.96
CA GLU A 225 1.01 10.59 21.20
C GLU A 225 0.99 9.53 22.31
N GLY A 226 0.47 8.33 22.02
CA GLY A 226 0.55 7.19 22.93
C GLY A 226 1.95 6.60 22.99
N ASN A 227 2.13 5.62 23.88
CA ASN A 227 3.39 4.91 24.03
C ASN A 227 3.23 3.46 23.52
N LEU A 228 3.93 3.14 22.43
CA LEU A 228 4.02 1.79 21.84
C LEU A 228 5.41 1.17 21.97
N SER A 229 6.32 1.78 22.75
CA SER A 229 7.75 1.47 22.68
C SER A 229 8.13 0.08 23.16
N GLN A 230 7.30 -0.51 24.01
CA GLN A 230 7.49 -1.90 24.46
C GLN A 230 7.05 -2.94 23.44
N LEU A 231 6.36 -2.53 22.36
CA LEU A 231 5.74 -3.43 21.39
C LEU A 231 6.45 -3.42 20.03
N VAL A 232 7.12 -2.33 19.66
CA VAL A 232 7.48 -2.05 18.27
C VAL A 232 8.93 -2.40 17.93
N TYR A 233 9.10 -3.20 16.87
CA TYR A 233 10.36 -3.46 16.20
C TYR A 233 10.29 -2.96 14.75
N ILE A 234 11.17 -2.04 14.36
CA ILE A 234 11.20 -1.47 13.00
C ILE A 234 12.37 -2.05 12.21
N ILE A 235 12.06 -2.66 11.06
CA ILE A 235 13.02 -3.11 10.06
C ILE A 235 12.92 -2.14 8.88
N MET A 236 14.00 -1.43 8.56
CA MET A 236 13.93 -0.29 7.64
C MET A 236 14.90 -0.45 6.47
N ALA A 237 14.40 -0.27 5.24
CA ALA A 237 15.26 -0.14 4.07
C ALA A 237 15.95 1.24 4.04
N THR A 238 17.17 1.29 3.50
CA THR A 238 18.00 2.51 3.49
C THR A 238 17.71 3.46 2.33
N ASN A 239 17.12 2.94 1.25
CA ASN A 239 16.77 3.70 0.04
C ASN A 239 15.25 3.63 -0.22
N VAL A 240 14.45 4.02 0.76
CA VAL A 240 12.99 4.12 0.61
C VAL A 240 12.50 5.44 1.18
N LEU A 241 11.48 6.02 0.58
CA LEU A 241 10.97 7.36 0.90
C LEU A 241 10.32 7.46 2.29
N PHE A 242 10.02 6.33 2.93
CA PHE A 242 9.52 6.26 4.30
C PHE A 242 10.61 6.40 5.38
N LEU A 243 11.90 6.28 5.02
CA LEU A 243 13.00 6.31 5.98
C LEU A 243 13.04 7.57 6.87
N PRO A 244 12.80 8.78 6.35
CA PRO A 244 12.78 9.99 7.19
C PRO A 244 11.72 9.92 8.30
N ASP A 245 10.48 9.57 7.95
CA ASP A 245 9.39 9.44 8.92
C ASP A 245 9.68 8.34 9.94
N ALA A 246 10.25 7.22 9.52
CA ALA A 246 10.62 6.13 10.41
C ALA A 246 11.71 6.54 11.42
N ARG A 247 12.67 7.39 11.03
CA ARG A 247 13.68 7.93 11.94
C ARG A 247 13.07 8.85 12.98
N GLU A 248 12.20 9.76 12.56
CA GLU A 248 11.51 10.67 13.48
C GLU A 248 10.57 9.92 14.41
N PHE A 249 9.84 8.92 13.89
CA PHE A 249 8.94 8.09 14.68
C PHE A 249 9.67 7.25 15.73
N LYS A 250 10.87 6.76 15.43
CA LYS A 250 11.71 6.05 16.41
C LYS A 250 12.00 6.91 17.64
N GLU A 251 12.22 8.20 17.48
CA GLU A 251 12.49 9.10 18.61
C GLU A 251 11.24 9.34 19.50
N LYS A 252 10.06 8.90 19.05
CA LYS A 252 8.79 8.96 19.81
C LYS A 252 8.48 7.66 20.56
N LEU A 253 9.21 6.57 20.28
CA LEU A 253 9.11 5.28 20.98
C LEU A 253 10.06 5.30 22.19
#